data_AF-A0A067EGH7-F1
#
_entry.id   AF-A0A067EGH7-F1
#
_cell.length_a   1.000
_cell.length_b   1.000
_cell.length_c   1.000
_cell.angle_alpha   90.00
_cell.angle_beta   90.00
_cell.angle_gamma   90.00
#
_symmetry.space_group_name_H-M   'P 1'
#
loop_
_entity.id
_entity.type
_entity.pdbx_description
1 polymer ?
#
loop_
_entity_poly.entity_id
_entity_poly.type
_entity_poly.pdbx_seq_one_letter_code
_entity_poly.pdbx_strand_id
1 'polypeptide(L)'
;MHALYVDPSLKEGNAVGKEALKLISDGLEAKLFSVLQALLSATHPVEMDTDLFTLWAEETLIEDSLVLDILFLLYYDSFCTCNGEKWKKLYSLYKGISSGSYNFGKLAISTEALKSSCDAKIQLLLTLIETLDLENLLQMIHDETPSSQDAFVFSLNDVQEMDALLSTLDVFEMKEAGLLILAWAVFLCLISSLPGKEENNVLTEIDHVGYVRQAFEAASLNCFFDILQSDLLKETDGTAAGYRSVLRTFISAFIASYEINYQLEDGTLNLILDILCNIYRGEESLCIQFWDRESFVDGPIRCFLSNLGGEFPFRTLELVRFLSALCEGRWPAECVYNFLDKSVGISTLFEITSESLVDSTSTSQIVETRQPLHVPGVEGLLIPSKTRGQVLKVFGGNTALVRWEYNQSAVVVLLLRLAQEQYPESSAEALLILDLFSRMVSFNSAIRFALMDIGNSLHAQGAALNGPMEKNMWMVEIICTLIRDLSPGSGSAAIMSRGVNILAKMLKCSPSLVAAAALKASIFDSASRESVFDNGSNGSSSGWLLSGKLAKMLLIDCEQNDCGCPLTISVLDFTMQLLETGVENDLVLSLVVFSLQYILVNHEYWKYKVKHVRWKVTLK
;
A
#
# COMPACT_ATOMS: atom_id res chain seq x y z
N MET A 1 20.25 0.15 -9.26
CA MET A 1 19.94 0.92 -8.05
C MET A 1 20.67 0.31 -6.87
N HIS A 2 21.89 0.80 -6.63
CA HIS A 2 22.82 0.22 -5.67
C HIS A 2 22.53 0.65 -4.22
N ALA A 3 21.74 1.71 -3.98
CA ALA A 3 21.38 2.13 -2.62
C ALA A 3 20.36 1.20 -1.91
N LEU A 4 19.45 0.56 -2.65
CA LEU A 4 18.40 -0.29 -2.06
C LEU A 4 18.82 -1.76 -1.84
N TYR A 5 20.04 -2.16 -2.22
CA TYR A 5 20.48 -3.55 -2.19
C TYR A 5 21.93 -3.81 -1.75
N VAL A 6 22.73 -2.77 -1.49
CA VAL A 6 24.15 -2.97 -1.18
C VAL A 6 24.36 -3.02 0.33
N ASP A 7 24.58 -4.25 0.81
CA ASP A 7 25.39 -4.51 1.99
C ASP A 7 26.75 -3.80 1.80
N PRO A 8 27.17 -2.88 2.70
CA PRO A 8 28.42 -2.12 2.60
C PRO A 8 29.68 -2.98 2.47
N SER A 9 29.57 -4.29 2.68
CA SER A 9 30.65 -5.27 2.59
C SER A 9 31.01 -5.73 1.15
N LEU A 10 30.21 -5.39 0.13
CA LEU A 10 30.46 -5.83 -1.25
C LEU A 10 31.39 -4.88 -2.03
N LYS A 11 32.65 -5.32 -2.23
CA LYS A 11 33.70 -4.63 -2.99
C LYS A 11 33.32 -4.21 -4.43
N GLU A 12 32.30 -4.80 -5.04
CA GLU A 12 31.86 -4.52 -6.42
C GLU A 12 31.06 -3.21 -6.56
N GLY A 13 30.23 -2.83 -5.58
CA GLY A 13 29.49 -1.55 -5.61
C GLY A 13 30.41 -0.32 -5.64
N ASN A 14 31.59 -0.46 -5.05
CA ASN A 14 32.61 0.58 -4.98
C ASN A 14 33.41 0.76 -6.29
N ALA A 15 33.36 -0.20 -7.23
CA ALA A 15 33.97 -0.05 -8.55
C ALA A 15 33.04 0.68 -9.52
N VAL A 16 31.75 0.32 -9.52
CA VAL A 16 30.71 0.97 -10.35
C VAL A 16 30.55 2.44 -9.98
N GLY A 17 30.49 2.76 -8.68
CA GLY A 17 30.39 4.15 -8.22
C GLY A 17 31.57 5.04 -8.65
N LYS A 18 32.79 4.48 -8.73
CA LYS A 18 33.97 5.22 -9.21
C LYS A 18 33.91 5.55 -10.69
N GLU A 19 33.46 4.60 -11.51
CA GLU A 19 33.27 4.86 -12.95
C GLU A 19 32.13 5.84 -13.20
N ALA A 20 31.04 5.77 -12.41
CA ALA A 20 29.96 6.76 -12.48
C ALA A 20 30.45 8.18 -12.16
N LEU A 21 31.21 8.35 -11.06
CA LEU A 21 31.83 9.63 -10.71
C LEU A 21 32.78 10.14 -11.79
N LYS A 22 33.53 9.25 -12.44
CA LYS A 22 34.40 9.61 -13.57
C LYS A 22 33.59 10.12 -14.77
N LEU A 23 32.52 9.42 -15.16
CA LEU A 23 31.65 9.87 -16.25
C LEU A 23 31.06 11.27 -15.98
N ILE A 24 30.68 11.54 -14.72
CA ILE A 24 30.18 12.84 -14.30
C ILE A 24 31.26 13.90 -14.39
N SER A 25 32.48 13.59 -13.93
CA SER A 25 33.63 14.49 -14.09
C SER A 25 33.98 14.77 -15.55
N ASP A 26 33.69 13.83 -16.46
CA ASP A 26 33.84 13.96 -17.91
C ASP A 26 32.66 14.71 -18.58
N GLY A 27 31.76 15.29 -17.78
CA GLY A 27 30.66 16.14 -18.21
C GLY A 27 29.42 15.39 -18.70
N LEU A 28 29.17 14.16 -18.19
CA LEU A 28 27.98 13.38 -18.56
C LEU A 28 26.67 14.15 -18.36
N GLU A 29 26.49 14.81 -17.21
CA GLU A 29 25.29 15.60 -16.90
C GLU A 29 25.01 16.65 -17.98
N ALA A 30 26.00 17.50 -18.30
CA ALA A 30 25.85 18.54 -19.33
C ALA A 30 25.58 17.96 -20.73
N LYS A 31 26.17 16.81 -21.05
CA LYS A 31 25.91 16.09 -22.31
C LYS A 31 24.46 15.59 -22.35
N LEU A 32 23.96 14.98 -21.29
CA LEU A 32 22.58 14.50 -21.21
C LEU A 32 21.57 15.65 -21.36
N PHE A 33 21.80 16.80 -20.72
CA PHE A 33 20.99 18.00 -20.94
C PHE A 33 20.98 18.43 -22.42
N SER A 34 22.14 18.43 -23.08
CA SER A 34 22.23 18.80 -24.49
C SER A 34 21.54 17.79 -25.43
N VAL A 35 21.65 16.50 -25.13
CA VAL A 35 20.99 15.42 -25.87
C VAL A 35 19.48 15.54 -25.72
N LEU A 36 18.98 15.65 -24.50
CA LEU A 36 17.55 15.81 -24.24
C LEU A 36 16.98 17.05 -24.96
N GLN A 37 17.67 18.18 -24.89
CA GLN A 37 17.22 19.39 -25.59
C GLN A 37 17.20 19.21 -27.13
N ALA A 38 18.15 18.47 -27.67
CA ALA A 38 18.20 18.15 -29.09
C ALA A 38 17.06 17.21 -29.52
N LEU A 39 16.79 16.17 -28.72
CA LEU A 39 15.69 15.21 -28.96
C LEU A 39 14.32 15.91 -28.89
N LEU A 40 14.07 16.71 -27.86
CA LEU A 40 12.83 17.48 -27.71
C LEU A 40 12.59 18.47 -28.87
N SER A 41 13.67 18.93 -29.50
CA SER A 41 13.63 19.86 -30.65
C SER A 41 13.68 19.13 -32.00
N ALA A 42 13.83 17.81 -32.02
CA ALA A 42 13.99 17.04 -33.24
C ALA A 42 12.73 17.09 -34.11
N THR A 43 12.94 17.07 -35.42
CA THR A 43 11.88 16.97 -36.44
C THR A 43 12.10 15.71 -37.26
N HIS A 44 11.01 15.08 -37.69
CA HIS A 44 11.11 13.89 -38.54
C HIS A 44 11.89 14.19 -39.85
N PRO A 45 12.63 13.19 -40.38
CA PRO A 45 13.25 13.29 -41.69
C PRO A 45 12.22 13.55 -42.80
N VAL A 46 12.54 14.44 -43.74
CA VAL A 46 11.63 14.94 -44.79
C VAL A 46 11.15 13.84 -45.77
N GLU A 47 11.87 12.73 -45.88
CA GLU A 47 11.58 11.62 -46.82
C GLU A 47 10.96 10.39 -46.13
N MET A 48 10.49 10.51 -44.88
CA MET A 48 10.02 9.38 -44.08
C MET A 48 8.57 8.98 -44.44
N ASP A 49 8.35 7.67 -44.61
CA ASP A 49 7.01 7.10 -44.81
C ASP A 49 6.16 7.21 -43.53
N THR A 50 4.83 7.26 -43.69
CA THR A 50 3.86 7.39 -42.61
C THR A 50 3.88 6.24 -41.60
N ASP A 51 4.13 5.00 -42.04
CA ASP A 51 4.26 3.85 -41.13
C ASP A 51 5.57 3.92 -40.32
N LEU A 52 6.64 4.41 -40.94
CA LEU A 52 7.94 4.65 -40.30
C LEU A 52 7.92 5.84 -39.33
N PHE A 53 7.06 6.84 -39.59
CA PHE A 53 6.89 8.00 -38.71
C PHE A 53 6.38 7.60 -37.33
N THR A 54 5.46 6.62 -37.25
CA THR A 54 4.94 6.11 -35.99
C THR A 54 6.03 5.46 -35.14
N LEU A 55 6.81 4.56 -35.76
CA LEU A 55 7.95 3.93 -35.08
C LEU A 55 9.00 4.96 -34.67
N TRP A 56 9.31 5.93 -35.52
CA TRP A 56 10.26 6.99 -35.18
C TRP A 56 9.80 7.83 -33.98
N ALA A 57 8.51 8.17 -33.91
CA ALA A 57 7.94 8.92 -32.80
C ALA A 57 7.99 8.11 -31.50
N GLU A 58 7.66 6.82 -31.54
CA GLU A 58 7.76 5.90 -30.40
C GLU A 58 9.21 5.79 -29.90
N GLU A 59 10.16 5.51 -30.79
CA GLU A 59 11.58 5.38 -30.44
C GLU A 59 12.16 6.69 -29.88
N THR A 60 11.80 7.84 -30.45
CA THR A 60 12.27 9.15 -29.95
C THR A 60 11.81 9.38 -28.50
N LEU A 61 10.56 9.02 -28.18
CA LEU A 61 10.02 9.17 -26.83
C LEU A 61 10.61 8.15 -25.84
N ILE A 62 10.95 6.95 -26.32
CA ILE A 62 11.70 5.96 -25.53
C ILE A 62 13.10 6.50 -25.21
N GLU A 63 13.80 7.08 -26.19
CA GLU A 63 15.10 7.71 -25.98
C GLU A 63 15.02 8.87 -24.97
N ASP A 64 14.01 9.74 -25.09
CA ASP A 64 13.75 10.83 -24.13
C ASP A 64 13.57 10.28 -22.70
N SER A 65 12.76 9.24 -22.55
CA SER A 65 12.48 8.60 -21.26
C SER A 65 13.74 7.97 -20.64
N LEU A 66 14.56 7.27 -21.45
CA LEU A 66 15.82 6.69 -20.99
C LEU A 66 16.84 7.75 -20.54
N VAL A 67 16.92 8.87 -21.27
CA VAL A 67 17.80 9.99 -20.87
C VAL A 67 17.34 10.59 -19.54
N LEU A 68 16.02 10.70 -19.33
CA LEU A 68 15.43 11.17 -18.08
C LEU A 68 15.67 10.21 -16.92
N ASP A 69 15.59 8.89 -17.14
CA ASP A 69 15.95 7.90 -16.11
C ASP A 69 17.41 8.03 -15.67
N ILE A 70 18.33 8.21 -16.62
CA ILE A 70 19.75 8.41 -16.29
C ILE A 70 19.93 9.71 -15.51
N LEU A 71 19.30 10.82 -15.94
CA LEU A 71 19.35 12.09 -15.22
C LEU A 71 18.77 11.97 -13.81
N PHE A 72 17.65 11.26 -13.65
CA PHE A 72 17.04 10.99 -12.35
C PHE A 72 18.02 10.27 -11.43
N LEU A 73 18.64 9.18 -11.90
CA LEU A 73 19.61 8.41 -11.11
C LEU A 73 20.83 9.24 -10.69
N LEU A 74 21.28 10.18 -11.54
CA LEU A 74 22.40 11.08 -11.19
C LEU A 74 22.09 11.97 -9.98
N TYR A 75 20.84 12.42 -9.84
CA TYR A 75 20.40 13.23 -8.70
C TYR A 75 20.01 12.36 -7.50
N TYR A 76 19.25 11.29 -7.72
CA TYR A 76 18.74 10.40 -6.67
C TYR A 76 19.87 9.69 -5.89
N ASP A 77 20.87 9.12 -6.58
CA ASP A 77 22.03 8.49 -5.91
C ASP A 77 23.05 9.54 -5.41
N SER A 78 22.68 10.84 -5.38
CA SER A 78 23.51 11.96 -4.91
C SER A 78 24.87 12.10 -5.60
N PHE A 79 25.01 11.60 -6.83
CA PHE A 79 26.25 11.78 -7.59
C PHE A 79 26.44 13.21 -8.10
N CYS A 80 25.34 13.95 -8.26
CA CYS A 80 25.30 15.34 -8.69
C CYS A 80 24.52 16.19 -7.67
N THR A 81 25.10 17.30 -7.23
CA THR A 81 24.36 18.34 -6.48
C THR A 81 23.62 19.25 -7.45
N CYS A 82 22.31 19.42 -7.24
CA CYS A 82 21.47 20.33 -8.02
C CYS A 82 21.47 21.72 -7.39
N ASN A 83 22.18 22.68 -7.98
CA ASN A 83 22.13 24.08 -7.56
C ASN A 83 20.96 24.82 -8.24
N GLY A 84 20.69 26.07 -7.82
CA GLY A 84 19.60 26.87 -8.38
C GLY A 84 19.65 27.02 -9.91
N GLU A 85 20.84 27.16 -10.50
CA GLU A 85 20.99 27.23 -11.96
C GLU A 85 20.56 25.94 -12.68
N LYS A 86 20.97 24.78 -12.17
CA LYS A 86 20.58 23.47 -12.72
C LYS A 86 19.10 23.21 -12.56
N TRP A 87 18.55 23.51 -11.39
CA TRP A 87 17.12 23.39 -11.12
C TRP A 87 16.30 24.23 -12.10
N LYS A 88 16.70 25.49 -12.32
CA LYS A 88 16.05 26.38 -13.32
C LYS A 88 16.11 25.81 -14.74
N LYS A 89 17.20 25.12 -15.12
CA LYS A 89 17.30 24.45 -16.43
C LYS A 89 16.31 23.27 -16.52
N LEU A 90 16.25 22.41 -15.50
CA LEU A 90 15.26 21.32 -15.44
C LEU A 90 13.83 21.87 -15.52
N TYR A 91 13.55 22.95 -14.77
CA TYR A 91 12.25 23.61 -14.78
C TYR A 91 11.91 24.18 -16.16
N SER A 92 12.89 24.78 -16.86
CA SER A 92 12.67 25.31 -18.21
C SER A 92 12.31 24.21 -19.22
N LEU A 93 12.93 23.03 -19.12
CA LEU A 93 12.58 21.87 -19.93
C LEU A 93 11.17 21.38 -19.61
N TYR A 94 10.83 21.26 -18.32
CA TYR A 94 9.51 20.84 -17.87
C TYR A 94 8.42 21.77 -18.36
N LYS A 95 8.62 23.08 -18.20
CA LYS A 95 7.69 24.11 -18.67
C LYS A 95 7.52 24.04 -20.18
N GLY A 96 8.61 23.88 -20.94
CA GLY A 96 8.55 23.77 -22.40
C GLY A 96 7.86 22.51 -22.91
N ILE A 97 8.05 21.37 -22.24
CA ILE A 97 7.34 20.12 -22.54
C ILE A 97 5.84 20.29 -22.28
N SER A 98 5.51 20.92 -21.15
CA SER A 98 4.12 21.09 -20.70
C SER A 98 3.37 22.16 -21.50
N SER A 99 4.03 23.24 -21.90
CA SER A 99 3.43 24.31 -22.72
C SER A 99 3.39 23.99 -24.22
N GLY A 100 3.86 22.82 -24.64
CA GLY A 100 3.90 22.41 -26.04
C GLY A 100 4.90 23.18 -26.91
N SER A 101 5.94 23.79 -26.32
CA SER A 101 6.98 24.49 -27.09
C SER A 101 7.89 23.53 -27.85
N TYR A 102 7.95 22.27 -27.42
CA TYR A 102 8.68 21.19 -28.07
C TYR A 102 7.78 20.36 -28.99
N ASN A 103 8.39 19.59 -29.90
CA ASN A 103 7.63 18.67 -30.76
C ASN A 103 7.06 17.47 -29.99
N PHE A 104 7.43 17.34 -28.71
CA PHE A 104 7.03 16.30 -27.78
C PHE A 104 5.53 15.95 -27.81
N GLY A 105 4.64 16.96 -27.76
CA GLY A 105 3.19 16.71 -27.82
C GLY A 105 2.67 16.29 -29.21
N LYS A 106 3.42 16.57 -30.28
CA LYS A 106 3.10 16.16 -31.65
C LYS A 106 3.51 14.72 -31.97
N LEU A 107 4.38 14.13 -31.13
CA LEU A 107 4.84 12.74 -31.26
C LEU A 107 3.83 11.73 -30.70
N ALA A 108 2.84 12.17 -29.91
CA ALA A 108 1.81 11.33 -29.31
C ALA A 108 0.73 10.88 -30.33
N ILE A 109 1.15 10.13 -31.35
CA ILE A 109 0.29 9.67 -32.47
C ILE A 109 -0.19 8.23 -32.31
N SER A 110 0.49 7.40 -31.52
CA SER A 110 0.07 6.06 -31.12
C SER A 110 -0.25 6.01 -29.62
N THR A 111 -0.88 4.92 -29.18
CA THR A 111 -1.17 4.68 -27.76
C THR A 111 0.11 4.56 -26.94
N GLU A 112 1.14 3.95 -27.50
CA GLU A 112 2.46 3.74 -26.92
C GLU A 112 3.20 5.08 -26.82
N ALA A 113 3.20 5.89 -27.88
CA ALA A 113 3.80 7.21 -27.86
C ALA A 113 3.10 8.17 -26.87
N LEU A 114 1.77 8.13 -26.78
CA LEU A 114 1.04 8.92 -25.79
C LEU A 114 1.43 8.54 -24.36
N LYS A 115 1.60 7.25 -24.09
CA LYS A 115 2.06 6.74 -22.80
C LYS A 115 3.50 7.19 -22.49
N SER A 116 4.45 6.95 -23.39
CA SER A 116 5.85 7.38 -23.18
C SER A 116 5.99 8.89 -23.00
N SER A 117 5.15 9.68 -23.69
CA SER A 117 5.09 11.13 -23.51
C SER A 117 4.60 11.52 -22.10
N CYS A 118 3.61 10.83 -21.56
CA CYS A 118 3.15 11.03 -20.19
C CYS A 118 4.23 10.62 -19.18
N ASP A 119 4.86 9.47 -19.38
CA ASP A 119 5.91 8.94 -18.52
C ASP A 119 7.09 9.91 -18.41
N ALA A 120 7.59 10.43 -19.53
CA ALA A 120 8.69 11.40 -19.53
C ALA A 120 8.34 12.74 -18.83
N LYS A 121 7.07 13.20 -18.89
CA LYS A 121 6.64 14.35 -18.07
C LYS A 121 6.71 14.05 -16.58
N ILE A 122 6.25 12.86 -16.18
CA ILE A 122 6.27 12.41 -14.79
C ILE A 122 7.72 12.24 -14.32
N GLN A 123 8.60 11.61 -15.09
CA GLN A 123 10.01 11.42 -14.74
C GLN A 123 10.70 12.76 -14.47
N LEU A 124 10.48 13.77 -15.31
CA LEU A 124 11.06 15.10 -15.11
C LEU A 124 10.45 15.83 -13.90
N LEU A 125 9.15 15.68 -13.66
CA LEU A 125 8.47 16.20 -12.46
C LEU A 125 9.06 15.59 -11.19
N LEU A 126 9.22 14.26 -11.14
CA LEU A 126 9.81 13.57 -9.99
C LEU A 126 11.28 13.93 -9.79
N THR A 127 12.03 14.13 -10.88
CA THR A 127 13.40 14.65 -10.81
C THR A 127 13.44 16.06 -10.21
N LEU A 128 12.52 16.95 -10.59
CA LEU A 128 12.42 18.28 -10.01
C LEU A 128 12.11 18.24 -8.51
N ILE A 129 11.20 17.37 -8.08
CA ILE A 129 10.84 17.20 -6.66
C ILE A 129 12.02 16.63 -5.88
N GLU A 130 12.70 15.61 -6.40
CA GLU A 130 13.89 15.02 -5.79
C GLU A 130 14.98 16.07 -5.57
N THR A 131 15.22 16.94 -6.56
CA THR A 131 16.24 17.99 -6.45
C THR A 131 15.92 19.10 -5.46
N LEU A 132 14.71 19.15 -4.87
CA LEU A 132 14.42 20.02 -3.72
C LEU A 132 15.04 19.50 -2.42
N ASP A 133 15.50 18.24 -2.39
CA ASP A 133 16.19 17.61 -1.27
C ASP A 133 15.38 17.68 0.05
N LEU A 134 14.10 17.28 -0.05
CA LEU A 134 13.17 17.24 1.08
C LEU A 134 13.66 16.26 2.17
N GLU A 135 14.42 15.24 1.80
CA GLU A 135 15.02 14.29 2.74
C GLU A 135 16.02 14.98 3.67
N ASN A 136 16.99 15.72 3.12
CA ASN A 136 17.93 16.48 3.94
C ASN A 136 17.21 17.52 4.83
N LEU A 137 16.17 18.18 4.32
CA LEU A 137 15.37 19.10 5.12
C LEU A 137 14.67 18.42 6.31
N LEU A 138 14.10 17.24 6.10
CA LEU A 138 13.50 16.45 7.18
C LEU A 138 14.54 16.02 8.21
N GLN A 139 15.73 15.60 7.76
CA GLN A 139 16.84 15.25 8.65
C GLN A 139 17.25 16.45 9.50
N MET A 140 17.41 17.63 8.87
CA MET A 140 17.83 18.84 9.56
C MET A 140 16.85 19.28 10.66
N ILE A 141 15.54 19.14 10.39
CA ILE A 141 14.49 19.43 11.37
C ILE A 141 14.52 18.41 12.49
N HIS A 142 14.66 17.13 12.17
CA HIS A 142 14.76 16.05 13.16
C HIS A 142 15.97 16.24 14.11
N ASP A 143 17.11 16.66 13.58
CA ASP A 143 18.35 16.85 14.34
C ASP A 143 18.47 18.24 15.00
N GLU A 144 17.45 19.10 14.87
CA GLU A 144 17.46 20.51 15.33
C GLU A 144 18.69 21.30 14.85
N THR A 145 19.19 20.98 13.65
CA THR A 145 20.40 21.62 13.11
C THR A 145 20.09 23.04 12.63
N PRO A 146 20.87 24.05 13.07
CA PRO A 146 20.68 25.41 12.58
C PRO A 146 21.05 25.49 11.09
N SER A 147 20.38 26.38 10.36
CA SER A 147 20.67 26.59 8.93
C SER A 147 22.03 27.28 8.74
N SER A 148 23.13 26.52 8.75
CA SER A 148 24.42 27.02 8.29
C SER A 148 24.44 27.05 6.75
N GLN A 149 25.11 28.06 6.19
CA GLN A 149 25.19 28.33 4.74
C GLN A 149 25.76 27.16 3.90
N ASP A 150 26.45 26.20 4.55
CA ASP A 150 27.05 25.03 3.92
C ASP A 150 26.16 23.77 3.95
N ALA A 151 25.03 23.80 4.67
CA ALA A 151 24.13 22.64 4.80
C ALA A 151 23.02 22.61 3.73
N PHE A 152 22.75 23.75 3.10
CA PHE A 152 21.65 23.91 2.16
C PHE A 152 22.18 24.26 0.77
N VAL A 153 21.77 23.51 -0.27
CA VAL A 153 22.32 23.66 -1.62
C VAL A 153 21.86 24.95 -2.30
N PHE A 154 20.67 25.47 -1.95
CA PHE A 154 20.11 26.69 -2.54
C PHE A 154 20.44 27.92 -1.70
N SER A 155 20.92 28.98 -2.34
CA SER A 155 21.03 30.28 -1.68
C SER A 155 19.65 30.94 -1.52
N LEU A 156 19.53 31.95 -0.65
CA LEU A 156 18.30 32.73 -0.54
C LEU A 156 17.87 33.36 -1.89
N ASN A 157 18.86 33.79 -2.70
CA ASN A 157 18.60 34.34 -4.02
C ASN A 157 18.03 33.26 -4.98
N ASP A 158 18.56 32.03 -4.91
CA ASP A 158 18.01 30.91 -5.70
C ASP A 158 16.54 30.67 -5.33
N VAL A 159 16.21 30.66 -4.03
CA VAL A 159 14.82 30.46 -3.57
C VAL A 159 13.87 31.55 -4.08
N GLN A 160 14.29 32.82 -4.06
CA GLN A 160 13.49 33.92 -4.61
C GLN A 160 13.29 33.81 -6.12
N GLU A 161 14.34 33.45 -6.87
CA GLU A 161 14.24 33.27 -8.31
C GLU A 161 13.35 32.06 -8.68
N MET A 162 13.46 30.96 -7.93
CA MET A 162 12.60 29.78 -8.07
C MET A 162 11.13 30.12 -7.76
N ASP A 163 10.87 30.89 -6.71
CA ASP A 163 9.52 31.37 -6.36
C ASP A 163 8.91 32.25 -7.48
N ALA A 164 9.71 33.17 -8.03
CA ALA A 164 9.27 33.99 -9.16
C ALA A 164 8.96 33.16 -10.41
N LEU A 165 9.61 32.01 -10.61
CA LEU A 165 9.31 31.10 -11.71
C LEU A 165 8.04 30.29 -11.48
N LEU A 166 7.84 29.80 -10.25
CA LEU A 166 6.70 28.95 -9.89
C LEU A 166 5.40 29.74 -9.75
N SER A 167 5.45 30.99 -9.29
CA SER A 167 4.30 31.90 -9.26
C SER A 167 3.70 32.20 -10.64
N THR A 168 4.45 31.96 -11.73
CA THR A 168 3.96 32.11 -13.11
C THR A 168 3.29 30.87 -13.69
N LEU A 169 3.24 29.75 -12.94
CA LEU A 169 2.58 28.53 -13.41
C LEU A 169 1.06 28.68 -13.34
N ASP A 170 0.40 28.39 -14.45
CA ASP A 170 -1.04 28.18 -14.48
C ASP A 170 -1.36 26.69 -14.25
N VAL A 171 -1.81 26.38 -13.05
CA VAL A 171 -2.14 25.01 -12.63
C VAL A 171 -3.44 24.50 -13.25
N PHE A 172 -4.28 25.40 -13.77
CA PHE A 172 -5.51 25.02 -14.46
C PHE A 172 -5.22 24.56 -15.89
N GLU A 173 -4.15 25.07 -16.50
CA GLU A 173 -3.65 24.58 -17.80
C GLU A 173 -2.77 23.33 -17.63
N MET A 174 -1.99 23.24 -16.54
CA MET A 174 -1.05 22.14 -16.27
C MET A 174 -1.38 21.44 -14.95
N LYS A 175 -2.31 20.46 -14.99
CA LYS A 175 -2.76 19.76 -13.77
C LYS A 175 -1.62 19.10 -13.00
N GLU A 176 -0.65 18.51 -13.70
CA GLU A 176 0.51 17.84 -13.12
C GLU A 176 1.47 18.82 -12.42
N ALA A 177 1.49 20.09 -12.83
CA ALA A 177 2.28 21.13 -12.17
C ALA A 177 1.77 21.43 -10.76
N GLY A 178 0.53 21.06 -10.42
CA GLY A 178 0.00 21.19 -9.07
C GLY A 178 0.83 20.42 -8.04
N LEU A 179 1.36 19.25 -8.42
CA LEU A 179 2.23 18.48 -7.53
C LEU A 179 3.57 19.19 -7.28
N LEU A 180 4.15 19.82 -8.29
CA LEU A 180 5.37 20.62 -8.13
C LEU A 180 5.13 21.81 -7.20
N ILE A 181 3.98 22.49 -7.35
CA ILE A 181 3.60 23.62 -6.49
C ILE A 181 3.39 23.16 -5.05
N LEU A 182 2.78 21.99 -4.85
CA LEU A 182 2.62 21.42 -3.51
C LEU A 182 3.98 21.06 -2.89
N ALA A 183 4.90 20.48 -3.66
CA ALA A 183 6.28 20.21 -3.23
C ALA A 183 7.04 21.48 -2.86
N TRP A 184 6.85 22.56 -3.63
CA TRP A 184 7.39 23.87 -3.30
C TRP A 184 6.82 24.44 -2.00
N ALA A 185 5.52 24.34 -1.79
CA ALA A 185 4.88 24.78 -0.55
C ALA A 185 5.42 24.04 0.68
N VAL A 186 5.57 22.71 0.56
CA VAL A 186 6.16 21.85 1.60
C VAL A 186 7.61 22.26 1.88
N PHE A 187 8.42 22.43 0.84
CA PHE A 187 9.81 22.90 0.93
C PHE A 187 9.92 24.23 1.68
N LEU A 188 9.11 25.24 1.30
CA LEU A 188 9.08 26.54 1.97
C LEU A 188 8.68 26.42 3.44
N CYS A 189 7.71 25.57 3.75
CA CYS A 189 7.24 25.34 5.12
C CYS A 189 8.34 24.73 6.00
N LEU A 190 9.03 23.69 5.51
CA LEU A 190 10.13 23.04 6.23
C LEU A 190 11.29 24.01 6.46
N ILE A 191 11.68 24.76 5.44
CA ILE A 191 12.77 25.75 5.52
C ILE A 191 12.47 26.85 6.52
N SER A 192 11.22 27.30 6.61
CA SER A 192 10.75 28.28 7.59
C SER A 192 10.69 27.73 9.00
N SER A 193 10.59 26.40 9.15
CA SER A 193 10.54 25.72 10.45
C SER A 193 11.93 25.38 11.02
N LEU A 194 13.02 25.67 10.29
CA LEU A 194 14.39 25.43 10.76
C LEU A 194 14.79 26.39 11.89
N PRO A 195 15.50 25.90 12.92
CA PRO A 195 15.90 26.71 14.08
C PRO A 195 16.89 27.82 13.71
N GLY A 196 16.75 28.98 14.37
CA GLY A 196 17.66 30.13 14.21
C GLY A 196 17.28 31.15 13.12
N LYS A 197 16.08 31.03 12.54
CA LYS A 197 15.58 31.89 11.46
C LYS A 197 14.62 33.02 11.88
N GLU A 198 14.57 33.35 13.17
CA GLU A 198 13.53 34.21 13.75
C GLU A 198 13.68 35.72 13.48
N GLU A 199 14.83 36.22 12.99
CA GLU A 199 15.07 37.67 13.09
C GLU A 199 15.06 38.53 11.82
N ASN A 200 15.05 38.01 10.58
CA ASN A 200 14.82 38.82 9.35
C ASN A 200 14.88 37.93 8.08
N ASN A 201 13.85 37.14 7.79
CA ASN A 201 13.88 36.28 6.61
C ASN A 201 12.82 36.68 5.60
N VAL A 202 13.27 37.15 4.44
CA VAL A 202 12.50 37.31 3.19
C VAL A 202 11.59 36.12 2.88
N LEU A 203 11.91 34.93 3.39
CA LEU A 203 11.12 33.71 3.30
C LEU A 203 9.75 33.79 3.99
N THR A 204 9.57 34.64 5.02
CA THR A 204 8.27 34.84 5.67
C THR A 204 7.29 35.65 4.81
N GLU A 205 7.78 36.34 3.77
CA GLU A 205 6.95 37.05 2.80
C GLU A 205 6.33 36.12 1.75
N ILE A 206 6.89 34.90 1.58
CA ILE A 206 6.39 33.93 0.60
C ILE A 206 5.18 33.18 1.20
N ASP A 207 4.02 33.30 0.54
CA ASP A 207 2.77 32.67 0.97
C ASP A 207 2.71 31.19 0.58
N HIS A 208 3.45 30.35 1.33
CA HIS A 208 3.39 28.90 1.20
C HIS A 208 1.97 28.33 1.39
N VAL A 209 1.11 28.97 2.19
CA VAL A 209 -0.30 28.55 2.38
C VAL A 209 -1.14 28.84 1.12
N GLY A 210 -0.86 29.95 0.44
CA GLY A 210 -1.42 30.28 -0.86
C GLY A 210 -1.13 29.22 -1.92
N TYR A 211 0.11 28.74 -1.98
CA TYR A 211 0.49 27.63 -2.87
C TYR A 211 -0.19 26.31 -2.52
N VAL A 212 -0.36 25.99 -1.23
CA VAL A 212 -1.16 24.82 -0.82
C VAL A 212 -2.59 24.95 -1.35
N ARG A 213 -3.25 26.08 -1.12
CA ARG A 213 -4.63 26.30 -1.61
C ARG A 213 -4.71 26.11 -3.13
N GLN A 214 -3.78 26.69 -3.87
CA GLN A 214 -3.69 26.55 -5.33
C GLN A 214 -3.51 25.08 -5.76
N ALA A 215 -2.63 24.34 -5.09
CA ALA A 215 -2.41 22.93 -5.36
C ALA A 215 -3.65 22.06 -5.04
N PHE A 216 -4.39 22.37 -3.97
CA PHE A 216 -5.63 21.68 -3.63
C PHE A 216 -6.76 22.00 -4.61
N GLU A 217 -6.87 23.25 -5.07
CA GLU A 217 -7.80 23.65 -6.14
C GLU A 217 -7.51 22.89 -7.45
N ALA A 218 -6.23 22.60 -7.72
CA ALA A 218 -5.80 21.78 -8.85
C ALA A 218 -5.90 20.26 -8.61
N ALA A 219 -6.44 19.81 -7.47
CA ALA A 219 -6.56 18.40 -7.11
C ALA A 219 -5.22 17.64 -7.12
N SER A 220 -4.13 18.27 -6.67
CA SER A 220 -2.77 17.74 -6.77
C SER A 220 -2.56 16.37 -6.11
N LEU A 221 -3.28 16.07 -5.02
CA LEU A 221 -3.24 14.74 -4.39
C LEU A 221 -3.92 13.65 -5.24
N ASN A 222 -4.94 14.00 -6.03
CA ASN A 222 -5.51 13.06 -7.01
C ASN A 222 -4.53 12.84 -8.15
N CYS A 223 -3.87 13.90 -8.64
CA CYS A 223 -2.81 13.75 -9.64
C CYS A 223 -1.66 12.87 -9.11
N PHE A 224 -1.29 13.02 -7.84
CA PHE A 224 -0.32 12.16 -7.18
C PHE A 224 -0.75 10.69 -7.21
N PHE A 225 -2.01 10.43 -6.87
CA PHE A 225 -2.58 9.09 -6.90
C PHE A 225 -2.60 8.52 -8.32
N ASP A 226 -2.96 9.32 -9.32
CA ASP A 226 -2.95 8.93 -10.74
C ASP A 226 -1.52 8.58 -11.21
N ILE A 227 -0.50 9.33 -10.78
CA ILE A 227 0.92 9.02 -11.03
C ILE A 227 1.28 7.65 -10.43
N LEU A 228 0.88 7.36 -9.20
CA LEU A 228 1.11 6.05 -8.58
C LEU A 228 0.43 4.88 -9.33
N GLN A 229 -0.68 5.14 -10.02
CA GLN A 229 -1.38 4.16 -10.86
C GLN A 229 -0.87 4.13 -12.31
N SER A 230 0.10 4.97 -12.66
CA SER A 230 0.71 4.96 -13.99
C SER A 230 1.48 3.66 -14.23
N ASP A 231 1.61 3.29 -15.49
CA ASP A 231 2.34 2.07 -15.84
C ASP A 231 3.85 2.20 -15.58
N LEU A 232 4.40 3.43 -15.62
CA LEU A 232 5.78 3.74 -15.23
C LEU A 232 6.16 3.15 -13.88
N LEU A 233 5.23 3.18 -12.92
CA LEU A 233 5.46 2.65 -11.57
C LEU A 233 4.98 1.21 -11.40
N LYS A 234 4.25 0.61 -12.34
CA LYS A 234 3.78 -0.79 -12.21
C LYS A 234 4.86 -1.81 -12.53
N GLU A 235 5.86 -1.44 -13.32
CA GLU A 235 6.97 -2.32 -13.67
C GLU A 235 7.95 -2.41 -12.49
N THR A 236 8.32 -3.63 -12.09
CA THR A 236 9.26 -3.88 -10.99
C THR A 236 10.70 -3.73 -11.48
N ASP A 237 11.02 -2.57 -12.04
CA ASP A 237 12.38 -2.19 -12.39
C ASP A 237 13.05 -1.40 -11.24
N GLY A 238 14.35 -1.12 -11.38
CA GLY A 238 15.08 -0.40 -10.34
C GLY A 238 14.64 1.05 -10.18
N THR A 239 14.31 1.72 -11.29
CA THR A 239 13.97 3.16 -11.37
C THR A 239 12.62 3.46 -10.73
N ALA A 240 11.62 2.60 -10.92
CA ALA A 240 10.31 2.70 -10.29
C ALA A 240 10.38 2.70 -8.76
N ALA A 241 11.28 1.91 -8.16
CA ALA A 241 11.50 1.94 -6.71
C ALA A 241 12.08 3.29 -6.23
N GLY A 242 12.95 3.91 -7.02
CA GLY A 242 13.49 5.25 -6.75
C GLY A 242 12.41 6.31 -6.81
N TYR A 243 11.59 6.30 -7.86
CA TYR A 243 10.44 7.20 -7.98
C TYR A 243 9.45 7.05 -6.82
N ARG A 244 9.15 5.83 -6.38
CA ARG A 244 8.34 5.60 -5.17
C ARG A 244 9.00 6.14 -3.91
N SER A 245 10.33 6.06 -3.80
CA SER A 245 11.09 6.67 -2.70
C SER A 245 10.93 8.20 -2.68
N VAL A 246 11.02 8.88 -3.83
CA VAL A 246 10.78 10.34 -3.93
C VAL A 246 9.36 10.68 -3.46
N LEU A 247 8.37 9.93 -3.96
CA LEU A 247 6.96 10.10 -3.60
C LEU A 247 6.72 9.86 -2.10
N ARG A 248 7.38 8.85 -1.51
CA ARG A 248 7.38 8.57 -0.06
C ARG A 248 7.96 9.74 0.73
N THR A 249 9.13 10.24 0.36
CA THR A 249 9.78 11.37 1.03
C THR A 249 8.91 12.61 0.95
N PHE A 250 8.34 12.90 -0.23
CA PHE A 250 7.40 14.01 -0.39
C PHE A 250 6.17 13.89 0.50
N ILE A 251 5.47 12.74 0.51
CA ILE A 251 4.24 12.63 1.30
C ILE A 251 4.54 12.67 2.81
N SER A 252 5.69 12.16 3.22
CA SER A 252 6.13 12.29 4.61
C SER A 252 6.42 13.74 5.00
N ALA A 253 7.16 14.46 4.14
CA ALA A 253 7.40 15.89 4.29
C ALA A 253 6.09 16.69 4.36
N PHE A 254 5.12 16.36 3.51
CA PHE A 254 3.79 16.96 3.55
C PHE A 254 3.05 16.71 4.87
N ILE A 255 3.09 15.47 5.40
CA ILE A 255 2.51 15.13 6.71
C ILE A 255 3.19 15.92 7.83
N ALA A 256 4.51 16.05 7.78
CA ALA A 256 5.29 16.80 8.77
C ALA A 256 4.99 18.31 8.74
N SER A 257 4.96 18.92 7.56
CA SER A 257 4.82 20.37 7.40
C SER A 257 3.48 20.92 7.85
N TYR A 258 2.39 20.19 7.59
CA TYR A 258 1.04 20.72 7.80
C TYR A 258 0.31 20.06 8.97
N GLU A 259 1.04 19.28 9.78
CA GLU A 259 0.51 18.52 10.92
C GLU A 259 -0.90 18.02 10.62
N ILE A 260 -1.00 17.02 9.73
CA ILE A 260 -2.26 16.42 9.27
C ILE A 260 -3.06 15.94 10.48
N ASN A 261 -3.79 16.87 11.09
CA ASN A 261 -4.49 16.72 12.34
C ASN A 261 -5.89 16.18 12.02
N TYR A 262 -6.43 15.43 12.98
CA TYR A 262 -7.68 14.67 12.97
C TYR A 262 -8.99 15.44 12.61
N GLN A 263 -8.89 16.66 12.08
CA GLN A 263 -10.00 17.48 11.57
C GLN A 263 -10.07 17.53 10.04
N LEU A 264 -9.22 16.79 9.32
CA LEU A 264 -9.40 16.64 7.88
C LEU A 264 -10.76 16.01 7.57
N GLU A 265 -11.41 16.53 6.54
CA GLU A 265 -12.56 15.86 5.92
C GLU A 265 -12.14 14.42 5.58
N ASP A 266 -12.99 13.43 5.92
CA ASP A 266 -12.65 12.01 5.78
C ASP A 266 -12.19 11.64 4.35
N GLY A 267 -12.56 12.42 3.34
CA GLY A 267 -12.07 12.27 1.96
C GLY A 267 -10.56 12.43 1.81
N THR A 268 -9.95 13.45 2.43
CA THR A 268 -8.50 13.72 2.30
C THR A 268 -7.67 12.69 3.07
N LEU A 269 -8.14 12.27 4.24
CA LEU A 269 -7.49 11.20 5.00
C LEU A 269 -7.47 9.88 4.22
N ASN A 270 -8.60 9.53 3.58
CA ASN A 270 -8.68 8.36 2.72
C ASN A 270 -7.73 8.44 1.52
N LEU A 271 -7.64 9.61 0.87
CA LEU A 271 -6.73 9.83 -0.26
C LEU A 271 -5.25 9.70 0.14
N ILE A 272 -4.84 10.27 1.29
CA ILE A 272 -3.48 10.10 1.82
C ILE A 272 -3.19 8.64 2.12
N LEU A 273 -4.14 7.93 2.73
CA LEU A 273 -4.00 6.48 2.96
C LEU A 273 -3.88 5.70 1.66
N ASP A 274 -4.67 6.03 0.64
CA ASP A 274 -4.60 5.37 -0.67
C ASP A 274 -3.24 5.60 -1.33
N ILE A 275 -2.72 6.81 -1.23
CA ILE A 275 -1.36 7.17 -1.67
C ILE A 275 -0.31 6.32 -0.93
N LEU A 276 -0.32 6.32 0.40
CA LEU A 276 0.63 5.56 1.22
C LEU A 276 0.55 4.06 0.90
N CYS A 277 -0.65 3.51 0.78
CA CYS A 277 -0.83 2.10 0.46
C CYS A 277 -0.23 1.74 -0.90
N ASN A 278 -0.33 2.61 -1.91
CA ASN A 278 0.26 2.35 -3.23
C ASN A 278 1.78 2.57 -3.29
N ILE A 279 2.34 3.42 -2.43
CA ILE A 279 3.79 3.58 -2.29
C ILE A 279 4.42 2.30 -1.73
N TYR A 280 3.87 1.74 -0.66
CA TYR A 280 4.47 0.59 0.04
C TYR A 280 4.11 -0.76 -0.57
N ARG A 281 2.94 -0.88 -1.22
CA ARG A 281 2.50 -2.16 -1.80
C ARG A 281 3.40 -2.56 -2.97
N GLY A 282 3.90 -3.78 -2.90
CA GLY A 282 4.89 -4.35 -3.83
C GLY A 282 6.34 -4.09 -3.44
N GLU A 283 6.63 -3.17 -2.50
CA GLU A 283 7.97 -2.65 -2.24
C GLU A 283 8.53 -3.08 -0.88
N GLU A 284 9.23 -4.22 -0.84
CA GLU A 284 9.85 -4.75 0.38
C GLU A 284 10.91 -3.80 0.97
N SER A 285 11.72 -3.15 0.12
CA SER A 285 12.77 -2.23 0.59
C SER A 285 12.21 -1.02 1.34
N LEU A 286 11.14 -0.41 0.81
CA LEU A 286 10.46 0.71 1.47
C LEU A 286 9.76 0.26 2.76
N CYS A 287 9.15 -0.93 2.77
CA CYS A 287 8.58 -1.50 3.99
C CYS A 287 9.63 -1.74 5.08
N ILE A 288 10.84 -2.18 4.70
CA ILE A 288 11.96 -2.34 5.65
C ILE A 288 12.35 -0.97 6.24
N GLN A 289 12.53 0.05 5.41
CA GLN A 289 12.86 1.40 5.90
C GLN A 289 11.77 1.96 6.82
N PHE A 290 10.50 1.73 6.50
CA PHE A 290 9.39 2.18 7.35
C PHE A 290 9.48 1.65 8.78
N TRP A 291 9.72 0.34 8.91
CA TRP A 291 9.79 -0.32 10.21
C TRP A 291 11.12 -0.11 10.93
N ASP A 292 12.14 0.41 10.23
CA ASP A 292 13.38 0.85 10.84
C ASP A 292 13.14 2.11 11.68
N ARG A 293 13.51 2.05 12.96
CA ARG A 293 13.34 3.17 13.89
C ARG A 293 14.29 4.32 13.60
N GLU A 294 15.39 4.04 12.91
CA GLU A 294 16.39 5.05 12.52
C GLU A 294 15.96 5.84 11.28
N SER A 295 14.98 5.35 10.51
CA SER A 295 14.42 6.09 9.37
C SER A 295 13.64 7.31 9.85
N PHE A 296 14.24 8.49 9.79
CA PHE A 296 13.60 9.78 10.09
C PHE A 296 12.57 10.15 9.03
N VAL A 297 12.80 9.79 7.76
CA VAL A 297 11.87 10.03 6.65
C VAL A 297 10.52 9.40 6.95
N ASP A 298 10.46 8.21 7.54
CA ASP A 298 9.18 7.56 7.85
C ASP A 298 8.58 7.97 9.20
N GLY A 299 9.24 8.84 9.97
CA GLY A 299 8.78 9.32 11.27
C GLY A 299 7.35 9.88 11.23
N PRO A 300 7.05 10.87 10.37
CA PRO A 300 5.69 11.42 10.21
C PRO A 300 4.65 10.35 9.82
N ILE A 301 5.01 9.42 8.93
CA ILE A 301 4.13 8.33 8.50
C ILE A 301 3.88 7.32 9.64
N ARG A 302 4.89 7.02 10.47
CA ARG A 302 4.74 6.17 11.65
C ARG A 302 3.87 6.83 12.72
N CYS A 303 3.97 8.15 12.91
CA CYS A 303 3.05 8.89 13.77
C CYS A 303 1.60 8.74 13.27
N PHE A 304 1.39 8.82 11.96
CA PHE A 304 0.10 8.56 11.34
C PHE A 304 -0.41 7.11 11.55
N LEU A 305 0.45 6.09 11.45
CA LEU A 305 0.08 4.71 11.80
C LEU A 305 -0.26 4.56 13.29
N SER A 306 0.53 5.18 14.18
CA SER A 306 0.31 5.15 15.63
C SER A 306 -1.05 5.75 15.99
N ASN A 307 -1.43 6.84 15.31
CA ASN A 307 -2.74 7.47 15.42
C ASN A 307 -3.89 6.51 15.05
N LEU A 308 -3.80 5.83 13.90
CA LEU A 308 -4.79 4.82 13.50
C LEU A 308 -4.83 3.62 14.47
N GLY A 309 -3.68 3.16 14.95
CA GLY A 309 -3.59 2.15 16.01
C GLY A 309 -4.18 2.63 17.34
N GLY A 310 -4.09 3.93 17.60
CA GLY A 310 -4.73 4.69 18.67
C GLY A 310 -6.26 4.56 18.68
N GLU A 311 -6.86 4.52 17.49
CA GLU A 311 -8.32 4.46 17.33
C GLU A 311 -8.86 3.03 17.14
N PHE A 312 -8.03 2.01 17.00
CA PHE A 312 -8.50 0.63 16.80
C PHE A 312 -9.39 0.12 17.96
N PRO A 313 -10.53 -0.56 17.71
CA PRO A 313 -11.11 -1.00 16.42
C PRO A 313 -12.12 -0.02 15.77
N PHE A 314 -12.12 1.26 16.13
CA PHE A 314 -13.00 2.27 15.51
C PHE A 314 -12.70 2.48 14.02
N ARG A 315 -11.42 2.69 13.65
CA ARG A 315 -10.95 2.81 12.25
C ARG A 315 -10.27 1.52 11.75
N THR A 316 -10.99 0.41 11.82
CA THR A 316 -10.43 -0.90 11.45
C THR A 316 -10.04 -0.98 9.98
N LEU A 317 -10.85 -0.43 9.07
CA LEU A 317 -10.61 -0.50 7.62
C LEU A 317 -9.32 0.22 7.24
N GLU A 318 -9.14 1.45 7.71
CA GLU A 318 -7.98 2.29 7.45
C GLU A 318 -6.70 1.67 7.99
N LEU A 319 -6.73 1.17 9.24
CA LEU A 319 -5.58 0.54 9.88
C LEU A 319 -5.17 -0.74 9.14
N VAL A 320 -6.13 -1.64 8.88
CA VAL A 320 -5.85 -2.94 8.25
C VAL A 320 -5.36 -2.75 6.82
N ARG A 321 -5.96 -1.83 6.06
CA ARG A 321 -5.54 -1.50 4.71
C ARG A 321 -4.08 -1.02 4.69
N PHE A 322 -3.71 -0.13 5.61
CA PHE A 322 -2.35 0.39 5.66
C PHE A 322 -1.34 -0.67 6.12
N LEU A 323 -1.64 -1.43 7.17
CA LEU A 323 -0.80 -2.54 7.63
C LEU A 323 -0.60 -3.61 6.56
N SER A 324 -1.61 -3.87 5.73
CA SER A 324 -1.50 -4.81 4.60
C SER A 324 -0.43 -4.35 3.60
N ALA A 325 -0.38 -3.05 3.28
CA ALA A 325 0.63 -2.48 2.39
C ALA A 325 2.04 -2.53 3.02
N LEU A 326 2.16 -2.30 4.32
CA LEU A 326 3.43 -2.33 5.09
C LEU A 326 3.99 -3.74 5.38
N CYS A 327 3.37 -4.77 4.79
CA CYS A 327 3.67 -6.18 5.05
C CYS A 327 4.53 -6.83 3.93
N GLU A 328 5.07 -6.07 2.97
CA GLU A 328 5.89 -6.64 1.89
C GLU A 328 7.24 -7.14 2.44
N GLY A 329 7.44 -8.46 2.42
CA GLY A 329 8.69 -9.08 2.87
C GLY A 329 8.61 -9.78 4.21
N ARG A 330 9.63 -10.60 4.51
CA ARG A 330 9.62 -11.50 5.68
C ARG A 330 9.66 -10.74 7.01
N TRP A 331 10.55 -9.75 7.11
CA TRP A 331 10.74 -8.95 8.32
C TRP A 331 9.62 -7.92 8.51
N PRO A 332 9.20 -7.15 7.48
CA PRO A 332 8.03 -6.27 7.62
C PRO A 332 6.75 -6.99 8.04
N ALA A 333 6.49 -8.20 7.52
CA ALA A 333 5.37 -9.02 7.98
C ALA A 333 5.44 -9.35 9.48
N GLU A 334 6.64 -9.61 10.01
CA GLU A 334 6.86 -9.86 11.43
C GLU A 334 6.64 -8.59 12.26
N CYS A 335 7.08 -7.43 11.76
CA CYS A 335 6.83 -6.13 12.39
C CYS A 335 5.33 -5.83 12.47
N VAL A 336 4.58 -6.07 11.38
CA VAL A 336 3.11 -5.93 11.34
C VAL A 336 2.44 -6.87 12.35
N TYR A 337 2.85 -8.15 12.41
CA TYR A 337 2.33 -9.09 13.40
C TYR A 337 2.59 -8.60 14.82
N ASN A 338 3.84 -8.23 15.11
CA ASN A 338 4.23 -7.74 16.43
C ASN A 338 3.49 -6.45 16.82
N PHE A 339 3.24 -5.54 15.87
CA PHE A 339 2.48 -4.33 16.09
C PHE A 339 1.04 -4.64 16.54
N LEU A 340 0.38 -5.58 15.86
CA LEU A 340 -0.98 -6.01 16.20
C LEU A 340 -1.03 -6.85 17.48
N ASP A 341 -0.09 -7.78 17.65
CA ASP A 341 -0.10 -8.70 18.79
C ASP A 341 0.22 -7.98 20.11
N LYS A 342 1.12 -6.99 20.06
CA LYS A 342 1.53 -6.18 21.21
C LYS A 342 0.72 -4.88 21.32
N SER A 343 -0.41 -4.75 20.62
CA SER A 343 -1.27 -3.57 20.71
C SER A 343 -1.78 -3.38 22.14
N VAL A 344 -1.63 -2.18 22.68
CA VAL A 344 -2.06 -1.84 24.05
C VAL A 344 -3.32 -0.98 24.00
N GLY A 345 -4.45 -1.55 24.38
CA GLY A 345 -5.71 -0.83 24.50
C GLY A 345 -6.69 -1.04 23.35
N ILE A 346 -7.96 -0.76 23.63
CA ILE A 346 -9.09 -0.89 22.71
C ILE A 346 -9.87 0.42 22.75
N SER A 347 -10.21 0.97 21.59
CA SER A 347 -10.94 2.24 21.49
C SER A 347 -12.40 2.04 21.13
N THR A 348 -13.29 2.69 21.87
CA THR A 348 -14.74 2.64 21.60
C THR A 348 -15.37 4.01 21.78
N LEU A 349 -16.49 4.24 21.10
CA LEU A 349 -17.37 5.35 21.45
C LEU A 349 -17.96 5.11 22.84
N PHE A 350 -17.97 6.15 23.66
CA PHE A 350 -18.44 6.11 25.04
C PHE A 350 -19.14 7.42 25.40
N GLU A 351 -20.28 7.32 26.07
CA GLU A 351 -21.02 8.47 26.58
C GLU A 351 -20.49 8.86 27.97
N ILE A 352 -19.83 10.01 28.04
CA ILE A 352 -19.27 10.57 29.26
C ILE A 352 -20.42 11.11 30.12
N THR A 353 -20.55 10.56 31.33
CA THR A 353 -21.43 11.07 32.38
C THR A 353 -20.60 11.73 33.49
N SER A 354 -21.21 12.62 34.28
CA SER A 354 -20.56 13.22 35.47
C SER A 354 -20.01 12.17 36.44
N GLU A 355 -20.58 10.98 36.37
CA GLU A 355 -20.33 9.82 37.20
C GLU A 355 -19.22 8.89 36.67
N SER A 356 -18.78 9.08 35.43
CA SER A 356 -17.67 8.33 34.80
C SER A 356 -16.34 9.09 34.77
N LEU A 357 -16.34 10.39 35.10
CA LEU A 357 -15.16 11.24 35.11
C LEU A 357 -14.31 10.99 36.36
N VAL A 358 -13.02 10.67 36.17
CA VAL A 358 -12.07 10.44 37.26
C VAL A 358 -11.27 11.71 37.58
N ASP A 359 -10.94 12.50 36.56
CA ASP A 359 -10.20 13.76 36.71
C ASP A 359 -10.72 14.81 35.73
N SER A 360 -11.20 15.94 36.26
CA SER A 360 -11.73 17.08 35.47
C SER A 360 -10.69 18.18 35.25
N THR A 361 -9.48 18.01 35.78
CA THR A 361 -8.47 19.08 35.91
C THR A 361 -7.26 18.93 34.98
N SER A 362 -7.08 17.78 34.33
CA SER A 362 -6.02 17.53 33.34
C SER A 362 -6.49 17.78 31.90
N THR A 363 -5.54 18.19 31.05
CA THR A 363 -5.73 18.38 29.60
C THR A 363 -6.13 17.10 28.86
N SER A 364 -5.94 15.93 29.49
CA SER A 364 -6.51 14.64 29.07
C SER A 364 -7.60 14.23 30.06
N GLN A 365 -8.84 14.17 29.59
CA GLN A 365 -9.97 13.68 30.40
C GLN A 365 -9.85 12.16 30.53
N ILE A 366 -9.80 11.67 31.78
CA ILE A 366 -9.77 10.24 32.10
C ILE A 366 -11.16 9.81 32.55
N VAL A 367 -11.65 8.72 31.97
CA VAL A 367 -12.93 8.09 32.29
C VAL A 367 -12.75 6.66 32.79
N GLU A 368 -13.71 6.16 33.56
CA GLU A 368 -13.71 4.79 34.08
C GLU A 368 -15.03 4.07 33.79
N THR A 369 -14.96 2.81 33.33
CA THR A 369 -16.15 1.97 33.11
C THR A 369 -16.78 1.57 34.44
N ARG A 370 -18.11 1.66 34.57
CA ARG A 370 -18.83 1.15 35.76
C ARG A 370 -19.29 -0.29 35.62
N GLN A 371 -19.66 -0.67 34.40
CA GLN A 371 -20.10 -2.01 34.02
C GLN A 371 -19.19 -2.52 32.91
N PRO A 372 -19.12 -3.84 32.69
CA PRO A 372 -18.45 -4.38 31.52
C PRO A 372 -18.98 -3.72 30.24
N LEU A 373 -18.08 -3.22 29.42
CA LEU A 373 -18.40 -2.49 28.20
C LEU A 373 -18.25 -3.43 27.00
N HIS A 374 -19.33 -3.57 26.24
CA HIS A 374 -19.29 -4.26 24.95
C HIS A 374 -18.56 -3.40 23.92
N VAL A 375 -17.68 -4.03 23.14
CA VAL A 375 -16.99 -3.37 22.03
C VAL A 375 -17.90 -3.42 20.79
N PRO A 376 -18.39 -2.27 20.27
CA PRO A 376 -19.24 -2.26 19.10
C PRO A 376 -18.57 -2.95 17.90
N GLY A 377 -19.30 -3.84 17.22
CA GLY A 377 -18.80 -4.61 16.09
C GLY A 377 -17.81 -5.73 16.45
N VAL A 378 -17.52 -6.00 17.73
CA VAL A 378 -16.70 -7.16 18.14
C VAL A 378 -17.50 -8.03 19.11
N GLU A 379 -18.33 -8.93 18.56
CA GLU A 379 -19.08 -9.88 19.39
C GLU A 379 -18.14 -10.77 20.21
N GLY A 380 -18.48 -10.96 21.49
CA GLY A 380 -17.67 -11.73 22.44
C GLY A 380 -16.53 -10.96 23.11
N LEU A 381 -16.23 -9.72 22.69
CA LEU A 381 -15.23 -8.88 23.36
C LEU A 381 -15.87 -7.96 24.40
N LEU A 382 -15.49 -8.16 25.66
CA LEU A 382 -15.97 -7.41 26.81
C LEU A 382 -14.80 -6.74 27.54
N ILE A 383 -14.84 -5.41 27.61
CA ILE A 383 -13.93 -4.65 28.46
C ILE A 383 -14.46 -4.74 29.91
N PRO A 384 -13.66 -5.16 30.90
CA PRO A 384 -14.12 -5.26 32.28
C PRO A 384 -14.63 -3.94 32.87
N SER A 385 -15.42 -4.03 33.93
CA SER A 385 -15.74 -2.87 34.76
C SER A 385 -14.49 -2.35 35.48
N LYS A 386 -14.45 -1.05 35.78
CA LYS A 386 -13.33 -0.32 36.41
C LYS A 386 -12.08 -0.24 35.53
N THR A 387 -12.25 -0.39 34.22
CA THR A 387 -11.19 -0.13 33.27
C THR A 387 -11.12 1.37 33.02
N ARG A 388 -9.91 1.93 33.10
CA ARG A 388 -9.65 3.33 32.81
C ARG A 388 -9.51 3.53 31.31
N GLY A 389 -9.92 4.69 30.85
CA GLY A 389 -9.79 5.08 29.46
C GLY A 389 -9.43 6.55 29.31
N GLN A 390 -8.63 6.84 28.30
CA GLN A 390 -8.24 8.18 27.91
C GLN A 390 -9.14 8.67 26.78
N VAL A 391 -9.72 9.86 26.93
CA VAL A 391 -10.48 10.49 25.85
C VAL A 391 -9.53 10.92 24.72
N LEU A 392 -9.75 10.39 23.52
CA LEU A 392 -9.00 10.75 22.31
C LEU A 392 -9.66 11.92 21.56
N LYS A 393 -10.98 11.84 21.35
CA LYS A 393 -11.73 12.82 20.56
C LYS A 393 -13.17 12.94 21.05
N VAL A 394 -13.73 14.14 21.01
CA VAL A 394 -15.13 14.42 21.37
C VAL A 394 -15.92 14.72 20.09
N PHE A 395 -17.02 14.01 19.85
CA PHE A 395 -17.80 14.08 18.59
C PHE A 395 -19.05 14.98 18.68
N GLY A 396 -19.19 15.72 19.78
CA GLY A 396 -20.34 16.56 20.10
C GLY A 396 -21.30 15.89 21.10
N GLY A 397 -21.94 16.69 21.95
CA GLY A 397 -22.69 16.18 23.11
C GLY A 397 -21.78 15.57 24.17
N ASN A 398 -22.24 14.49 24.82
CA ASN A 398 -21.48 13.74 25.81
C ASN A 398 -20.72 12.54 25.22
N THR A 399 -20.71 12.34 23.90
CA THR A 399 -20.07 11.17 23.28
C THR A 399 -18.61 11.46 22.89
N ALA A 400 -17.72 10.60 23.33
CA ALA A 400 -16.30 10.66 23.04
C ALA A 400 -15.76 9.31 22.57
N LEU A 401 -14.71 9.33 21.75
CA LEU A 401 -13.88 8.15 21.49
C LEU A 401 -12.87 8.03 22.63
N VAL A 402 -12.92 6.90 23.32
CA VAL A 402 -12.11 6.61 24.49
C VAL A 402 -11.23 5.40 24.20
N ARG A 403 -9.93 5.53 24.46
CA ARG A 403 -8.97 4.42 24.44
C ARG A 403 -8.88 3.80 25.82
N TRP A 404 -9.37 2.58 25.96
CA TRP A 404 -9.37 1.83 27.21
C TRP A 404 -8.04 1.13 27.45
N GLU A 405 -7.55 1.14 28.69
CA GLU A 405 -6.39 0.38 29.17
C GLU A 405 -6.72 -1.11 29.28
N TYR A 406 -7.08 -1.73 28.16
CA TYR A 406 -7.43 -3.14 28.05
C TYR A 406 -6.52 -3.84 27.06
N ASN A 407 -5.66 -4.72 27.57
CA ASN A 407 -4.67 -5.43 26.75
C ASN A 407 -5.33 -6.64 26.07
N GLN A 408 -5.62 -6.49 24.78
CA GLN A 408 -6.06 -7.57 23.91
C GLN A 408 -5.25 -7.51 22.62
N SER A 409 -4.73 -8.65 22.17
CA SER A 409 -4.06 -8.77 20.86
C SER A 409 -5.03 -8.34 19.75
N ALA A 410 -4.67 -7.34 18.96
CA ALA A 410 -5.49 -6.87 17.85
C ALA A 410 -5.70 -7.98 16.81
N VAL A 411 -4.76 -8.94 16.69
CA VAL A 411 -4.93 -10.14 15.84
C VAL A 411 -6.17 -10.93 16.27
N VAL A 412 -6.38 -11.11 17.57
CA VAL A 412 -7.58 -11.78 18.12
C VAL A 412 -8.84 -10.99 17.82
N VAL A 413 -8.80 -9.66 17.96
CA VAL A 413 -9.94 -8.79 17.65
C VAL A 413 -10.33 -8.89 16.18
N LEU A 414 -9.36 -8.92 15.26
CA LEU A 414 -9.59 -9.11 13.83
C LEU A 414 -10.17 -10.51 13.51
N LEU A 415 -9.74 -11.55 14.23
CA LEU A 415 -10.33 -12.89 14.09
C LEU A 415 -11.77 -12.94 14.61
N LEU A 416 -12.09 -12.27 15.72
CA LEU A 416 -13.45 -12.12 16.23
C LEU A 416 -14.35 -11.36 15.26
N ARG A 417 -13.81 -10.36 14.56
CA ARG A 417 -14.50 -9.64 13.49
C ARG A 417 -14.85 -10.57 12.32
N LEU A 418 -13.91 -11.42 11.89
CA LEU A 418 -14.17 -12.40 10.83
C LEU A 418 -15.15 -13.51 11.23
N ALA A 419 -15.23 -13.85 12.52
CA ALA A 419 -16.10 -14.90 13.02
C ALA A 419 -17.59 -14.50 13.12
N GLN A 420 -17.93 -13.23 12.92
CA GLN A 420 -19.30 -12.74 13.03
C GLN A 420 -20.14 -13.10 11.80
N GLU A 421 -21.30 -13.73 12.03
CA GLU A 421 -22.13 -14.36 10.99
C GLU A 421 -23.07 -13.39 10.24
N GLN A 422 -23.18 -12.10 10.64
CA GLN A 422 -24.30 -11.24 10.22
C GLN A 422 -23.95 -9.80 9.84
N TYR A 423 -23.22 -9.52 8.74
CA TYR A 423 -23.27 -8.16 8.15
C TYR A 423 -23.07 -8.15 6.62
N PRO A 424 -24.05 -7.70 5.81
CA PRO A 424 -23.86 -7.51 4.37
C PRO A 424 -22.89 -6.36 4.00
N GLU A 425 -22.68 -5.38 4.90
CA GLU A 425 -21.62 -4.35 4.76
C GLU A 425 -20.21 -4.85 5.17
N SER A 426 -20.10 -6.05 5.74
CA SER A 426 -18.83 -6.65 6.23
C SER A 426 -17.97 -7.29 5.13
N SER A 427 -18.46 -7.38 3.88
CA SER A 427 -17.67 -8.01 2.81
C SER A 427 -16.35 -7.27 2.52
N ALA A 428 -16.34 -5.94 2.59
CA ALA A 428 -15.13 -5.14 2.40
C ALA A 428 -14.16 -5.24 3.58
N GLU A 429 -14.69 -5.21 4.82
CA GLU A 429 -13.90 -5.39 6.03
C GLU A 429 -13.23 -6.78 6.06
N ALA A 430 -14.02 -7.84 5.82
CA ALA A 430 -13.52 -9.21 5.78
C ALA A 430 -12.45 -9.38 4.69
N LEU A 431 -12.64 -8.76 3.52
CA LEU A 431 -11.67 -8.80 2.43
C LEU A 431 -10.33 -8.16 2.86
N LEU A 432 -10.36 -6.98 3.49
CA LEU A 432 -9.15 -6.30 3.95
C LEU A 432 -8.42 -7.08 5.04
N ILE A 433 -9.17 -7.64 6.02
CA ILE A 433 -8.59 -8.45 7.09
C ILE A 433 -7.94 -9.72 6.50
N LEU A 434 -8.61 -10.38 5.55
CA LEU A 434 -8.05 -11.55 4.88
C LEU A 434 -6.87 -11.19 3.96
N ASP A 435 -6.85 -10.01 3.34
CA ASP A 435 -5.70 -9.53 2.55
C ASP A 435 -4.47 -9.36 3.44
N LEU A 436 -4.62 -8.70 4.59
CA LEU A 436 -3.57 -8.56 5.61
C LEU A 436 -3.06 -9.93 6.05
N PHE A 437 -3.95 -10.83 6.49
CA PHE A 437 -3.56 -12.15 6.94
C PHE A 437 -2.90 -12.99 5.85
N SER A 438 -3.44 -12.98 4.63
CA SER A 438 -2.89 -13.68 3.46
C SER A 438 -1.46 -13.23 3.16
N ARG A 439 -1.17 -11.93 3.28
CA ARG A 439 0.17 -11.37 3.06
C ARG A 439 1.13 -11.77 4.17
N MET A 440 0.73 -11.61 5.44
CA MET A 440 1.56 -12.00 6.59
C MET A 440 1.98 -13.48 6.53
N VAL A 441 1.02 -14.38 6.27
CA VAL A 441 1.31 -15.82 6.14
C VAL A 441 2.08 -16.14 4.87
N SER A 442 1.94 -15.36 3.81
CA SER A 442 2.71 -15.59 2.58
C SER A 442 4.19 -15.32 2.77
N PHE A 443 4.56 -14.25 3.48
CA PHE A 443 5.95 -13.82 3.62
C PHE A 443 6.71 -14.48 4.78
N ASN A 444 6.04 -14.86 5.88
CA ASN A 444 6.74 -15.37 7.06
C ASN A 444 6.12 -16.67 7.61
N SER A 445 6.94 -17.72 7.69
CA SER A 445 6.52 -19.02 8.21
C SER A 445 6.34 -19.06 9.72
N ALA A 446 7.05 -18.25 10.50
CA ALA A 446 6.88 -18.18 11.95
C ALA A 446 5.49 -17.66 12.32
N ILE A 447 5.00 -16.66 11.56
CA ILE A 447 3.65 -16.12 11.73
C ILE A 447 2.58 -17.18 11.47
N ARG A 448 2.80 -18.09 10.51
CA ARG A 448 1.87 -19.21 10.27
C ARG A 448 1.69 -20.06 11.53
N PHE A 449 2.78 -20.41 12.19
CA PHE A 449 2.73 -21.18 13.43
C PHE A 449 2.10 -20.38 14.57
N ALA A 450 2.43 -19.10 14.70
CA ALA A 450 1.85 -18.23 15.72
C ALA A 450 0.32 -18.13 15.57
N LEU A 451 -0.18 -17.83 14.36
CA LEU A 451 -1.61 -17.73 14.06
C LEU A 451 -2.38 -19.05 14.27
N MET A 452 -1.73 -20.20 14.10
CA MET A 452 -2.31 -21.50 14.43
C MET A 452 -2.47 -21.72 15.95
N ASP A 453 -1.60 -21.11 16.76
CA ASP A 453 -1.54 -21.29 18.22
C ASP A 453 -2.34 -20.23 19.01
N ILE A 454 -2.77 -19.14 18.36
CA ILE A 454 -3.48 -18.02 19.01
C ILE A 454 -4.69 -18.48 19.85
N GLY A 455 -5.39 -19.54 19.43
CA GLY A 455 -6.55 -20.09 20.14
C GLY A 455 -6.23 -20.58 21.57
N ASN A 456 -4.98 -20.94 21.86
CA ASN A 456 -4.58 -21.43 23.19
C ASN A 456 -4.44 -20.31 24.23
N SER A 457 -4.26 -19.05 23.79
CA SER A 457 -4.08 -17.89 24.68
C SER A 457 -5.40 -17.41 25.33
N LEU A 458 -6.53 -17.58 24.65
CA LEU A 458 -7.87 -17.21 25.13
C LEU A 458 -8.31 -18.01 26.37
N HIS A 459 -7.78 -19.22 26.56
CA HIS A 459 -8.08 -20.05 27.72
C HIS A 459 -7.53 -19.49 29.04
N ALA A 460 -6.50 -18.65 29.02
CA ALA A 460 -5.87 -18.14 30.24
C ALA A 460 -6.68 -17.02 30.93
N GLN A 461 -7.52 -16.30 30.19
CA GLN A 461 -8.35 -15.20 30.74
C GLN A 461 -9.80 -15.60 31.04
N GLY A 462 -10.30 -16.69 30.45
CA GLY A 462 -11.66 -17.19 30.67
C GLY A 462 -11.90 -17.87 32.02
N ALA A 463 -10.85 -18.21 32.79
CA ALA A 463 -11.00 -18.89 34.07
C ALA A 463 -11.60 -18.02 35.20
N ALA A 464 -11.87 -16.73 34.95
CA ALA A 464 -12.39 -15.80 35.96
C ALA A 464 -13.89 -15.47 35.84
N LEU A 465 -14.59 -15.85 34.77
CA LEU A 465 -16.03 -15.59 34.62
C LEU A 465 -16.79 -16.83 34.13
N ASN A 466 -17.75 -17.27 34.93
CA ASN A 466 -18.51 -18.50 34.76
C ASN A 466 -19.26 -18.61 33.41
N GLY A 467 -18.95 -19.67 32.66
CA GLY A 467 -19.68 -20.20 31.51
C GLY A 467 -18.73 -20.81 30.48
N PRO A 468 -18.92 -22.06 29.99
CA PRO A 468 -18.03 -22.65 29.00
C PRO A 468 -18.36 -22.04 27.64
N MET A 469 -17.77 -20.88 27.33
CA MET A 469 -17.70 -20.40 25.95
C MET A 469 -16.47 -21.03 25.30
N GLU A 470 -16.50 -22.35 25.20
CA GLU A 470 -15.50 -23.20 24.54
C GLU A 470 -15.73 -23.15 23.03
N LYS A 471 -15.24 -22.11 22.36
CA LYS A 471 -14.87 -22.22 20.95
C LYS A 471 -13.38 -21.94 20.88
N ASN A 472 -12.58 -23.00 20.75
CA ASN A 472 -11.18 -22.88 20.35
C ASN A 472 -11.15 -22.06 19.06
N MET A 473 -10.73 -20.80 19.16
CA MET A 473 -10.81 -19.87 18.04
C MET A 473 -9.62 -20.07 17.14
N TRP A 474 -9.67 -21.12 16.33
CA TRP A 474 -8.62 -21.47 15.39
C TRP A 474 -8.87 -20.70 14.10
N MET A 475 -7.89 -19.90 13.67
CA MET A 475 -7.97 -19.13 12.42
C MET A 475 -8.43 -19.98 11.24
N VAL A 476 -7.95 -21.22 11.15
CA VAL A 476 -8.35 -22.18 10.12
C VAL A 476 -9.85 -22.49 10.16
N GLU A 477 -10.42 -22.71 11.33
CA GLU A 477 -11.86 -22.99 11.49
C GLU A 477 -12.71 -21.76 11.15
N ILE A 478 -12.26 -20.56 11.55
CA ILE A 478 -12.92 -19.29 11.21
C ILE A 478 -12.94 -19.12 9.69
N ILE A 479 -11.80 -19.25 9.03
CA ILE A 479 -11.69 -19.09 7.57
C ILE A 479 -12.54 -20.14 6.84
N CYS A 480 -12.50 -21.40 7.30
CA CYS A 480 -13.31 -22.46 6.70
C CYS A 480 -14.82 -22.19 6.85
N THR A 481 -15.25 -21.73 8.04
CA THR A 481 -16.64 -21.33 8.31
C THR A 481 -17.07 -20.16 7.42
N LEU A 482 -16.23 -19.13 7.34
CA LEU A 482 -16.47 -17.97 6.49
C LEU A 482 -16.67 -18.39 5.03
N ILE A 483 -15.77 -19.23 4.46
CA ILE A 483 -15.87 -19.70 3.08
C ILE A 483 -17.15 -20.52 2.83
N ARG A 484 -17.50 -21.41 3.77
CA ARG A 484 -18.69 -22.25 3.67
C ARG A 484 -19.94 -21.40 3.52
N ASP A 485 -20.04 -20.32 4.29
CA ASP A 485 -21.26 -19.52 4.39
C ASP A 485 -21.39 -18.46 3.27
N LEU A 486 -20.40 -18.35 2.37
CA LEU A 486 -20.45 -17.43 1.23
C LEU A 486 -21.53 -17.78 0.19
N SER A 487 -22.31 -16.79 -0.23
CA SER A 487 -23.15 -16.87 -1.43
C SER A 487 -22.35 -16.55 -2.71
N PRO A 488 -22.70 -17.08 -3.90
CA PRO A 488 -22.02 -16.72 -5.15
C PRO A 488 -22.15 -15.22 -5.50
N GLY A 489 -21.03 -14.52 -5.54
CA GLY A 489 -20.92 -13.10 -5.91
C GLY A 489 -19.44 -12.69 -6.07
N SER A 490 -19.17 -11.53 -6.69
CA SER A 490 -17.81 -11.06 -6.98
C SER A 490 -16.97 -10.84 -5.71
N GLY A 491 -17.52 -10.09 -4.73
CA GLY A 491 -16.90 -9.90 -3.42
C GLY A 491 -16.69 -11.21 -2.66
N SER A 492 -17.67 -12.12 -2.72
CA SER A 492 -17.54 -13.45 -2.11
C SER A 492 -16.45 -14.30 -2.79
N ALA A 493 -16.29 -14.22 -4.11
CA ALA A 493 -15.21 -14.90 -4.81
C ALA A 493 -13.82 -14.36 -4.39
N ALA A 494 -13.71 -13.05 -4.14
CA ALA A 494 -12.48 -12.43 -3.63
C ALA A 494 -12.16 -12.86 -2.18
N ILE A 495 -13.18 -12.92 -1.31
CA ILE A 495 -13.05 -13.44 0.06
C ILE A 495 -12.62 -14.91 0.03
N MET A 496 -13.27 -15.73 -0.79
CA MET A 496 -12.93 -17.14 -0.96
C MET A 496 -11.48 -17.30 -1.45
N SER A 497 -11.05 -16.46 -2.40
CA SER A 497 -9.69 -16.47 -2.93
C SER A 497 -8.65 -16.25 -1.84
N ARG A 498 -8.80 -15.18 -1.04
CA ARG A 498 -7.88 -14.88 0.06
C ARG A 498 -7.93 -15.94 1.16
N GLY A 499 -9.11 -16.44 1.50
CA GLY A 499 -9.28 -17.51 2.49
C GLY A 499 -8.59 -18.80 2.05
N VAL A 500 -8.84 -19.27 0.83
CA VAL A 500 -8.20 -20.48 0.27
C VAL A 500 -6.68 -20.30 0.17
N ASN A 501 -6.21 -19.10 -0.20
CA ASN A 501 -4.78 -18.80 -0.21
C ASN A 501 -4.15 -18.94 1.18
N ILE A 502 -4.78 -18.40 2.24
CA ILE A 502 -4.31 -18.57 3.62
C ILE A 502 -4.24 -20.06 3.97
N LEU A 503 -5.31 -20.82 3.70
CA LEU A 503 -5.35 -22.26 3.96
C LEU A 503 -4.22 -23.00 3.22
N ALA A 504 -3.95 -22.64 1.96
CA ALA A 504 -2.85 -23.22 1.19
C ALA A 504 -1.48 -22.93 1.80
N LYS A 505 -1.25 -21.72 2.33
CA LYS A 505 -0.02 -21.39 3.05
C LYS A 505 0.08 -22.13 4.39
N MET A 506 -1.03 -22.30 5.11
CA MET A 506 -1.07 -23.03 6.38
C MET A 506 -0.88 -24.55 6.21
N LEU A 507 -1.34 -25.13 5.09
CA LEU A 507 -1.13 -26.55 4.77
C LEU A 507 0.36 -26.93 4.82
N LYS A 508 1.27 -26.05 4.40
CA LYS A 508 2.73 -26.28 4.47
C LYS A 508 3.24 -26.49 5.90
N CYS A 509 2.55 -25.94 6.89
CA CYS A 509 2.95 -25.99 8.29
C CYS A 509 2.22 -27.10 9.06
N SER A 510 0.93 -27.31 8.80
CA SER A 510 0.13 -28.35 9.45
C SER A 510 -0.88 -28.98 8.49
N PRO A 511 -0.42 -29.91 7.62
CA PRO A 511 -1.27 -30.50 6.59
C PRO A 511 -2.52 -31.18 7.16
N SER A 512 -2.35 -31.97 8.23
CA SER A 512 -3.43 -32.76 8.83
C SER A 512 -4.53 -31.90 9.45
N LEU A 513 -4.17 -30.85 10.22
CA LEU A 513 -5.15 -29.97 10.86
C LEU A 513 -5.93 -29.16 9.82
N VAL A 514 -5.24 -28.59 8.84
CA VAL A 514 -5.87 -27.74 7.82
C VAL A 514 -6.74 -28.57 6.89
N ALA A 515 -6.27 -29.75 6.45
CA ALA A 515 -7.09 -30.65 5.64
C ALA A 515 -8.34 -31.13 6.39
N ALA A 516 -8.20 -31.54 7.65
CA ALA A 516 -9.33 -31.99 8.47
C ALA A 516 -10.37 -30.88 8.69
N ALA A 517 -9.93 -29.64 8.93
CA ALA A 517 -10.83 -28.50 9.08
C ALA A 517 -11.55 -28.15 7.77
N ALA A 518 -10.82 -28.11 6.65
CA ALA A 518 -11.39 -27.85 5.33
C ALA A 518 -12.44 -28.89 4.93
N LEU A 519 -12.17 -30.17 5.23
CA LEU A 519 -13.10 -31.28 5.05
C LEU A 519 -14.35 -31.15 5.91
N LYS A 520 -14.17 -30.93 7.21
CA LYS A 520 -15.27 -30.80 8.18
C LYS A 520 -16.21 -29.64 7.82
N ALA A 521 -15.66 -28.56 7.31
CA ALA A 521 -16.43 -27.38 6.90
C ALA A 521 -16.98 -27.45 5.47
N SER A 522 -16.67 -28.52 4.73
CA SER A 522 -17.11 -28.75 3.35
C SER A 522 -16.93 -27.52 2.43
N ILE A 523 -15.78 -26.85 2.53
CA ILE A 523 -15.55 -25.52 1.92
C ILE A 523 -15.71 -25.46 0.38
N PHE A 524 -15.60 -26.59 -0.31
CA PHE A 524 -15.82 -26.74 -1.76
C PHE A 524 -17.09 -27.53 -2.12
N ASP A 525 -17.81 -28.00 -1.10
CA ASP A 525 -18.96 -28.91 -1.09
C ASP A 525 -18.89 -30.08 -2.09
N SER A 526 -18.57 -31.26 -1.56
CA SER A 526 -19.07 -32.55 -2.02
C SER A 526 -20.28 -32.92 -1.16
N ALA A 527 -21.50 -32.66 -1.63
CA ALA A 527 -22.70 -33.09 -0.92
C ALA A 527 -22.83 -34.62 -0.97
N SER A 528 -22.17 -35.33 -0.06
CA SER A 528 -22.61 -36.66 0.35
C SER A 528 -23.65 -36.50 1.47
N ARG A 529 -24.83 -35.97 1.14
CA ARG A 529 -25.99 -36.22 2.01
C ARG A 529 -26.39 -37.66 1.78
N GLU A 530 -26.12 -38.48 2.79
CA GLU A 530 -26.69 -39.80 3.03
C GLU A 530 -28.12 -39.88 2.46
N SER A 531 -28.27 -40.47 1.27
CA SER A 531 -29.56 -40.96 0.84
C SER A 531 -29.77 -42.29 1.53
N VAL A 532 -30.48 -42.24 2.65
CA VAL A 532 -31.30 -43.33 3.16
C VAL A 532 -32.20 -43.81 2.03
N PHE A 533 -31.73 -44.74 1.19
CA PHE A 533 -32.53 -45.72 0.45
C PHE A 533 -31.59 -46.81 -0.07
N ASP A 534 -31.47 -47.84 0.76
CA ASP A 534 -31.12 -49.18 0.35
C ASP A 534 -32.20 -49.68 -0.64
N ASN A 535 -31.89 -49.71 -1.93
CA ASN A 535 -32.18 -50.87 -2.80
C ASN A 535 -31.70 -50.64 -4.25
N GLY A 536 -30.68 -51.42 -4.62
CA GLY A 536 -30.50 -52.06 -5.93
C GLY A 536 -30.69 -51.23 -7.21
N SER A 537 -29.59 -50.81 -7.81
CA SER A 537 -29.28 -51.12 -9.23
C SER A 537 -27.92 -50.57 -9.65
N ASN A 538 -27.21 -51.37 -10.45
CA ASN A 538 -25.93 -51.04 -11.07
C ASN A 538 -26.01 -49.75 -11.91
N GLY A 539 -25.09 -48.82 -11.66
CA GLY A 539 -24.92 -47.62 -12.50
C GLY A 539 -24.01 -46.58 -11.85
N SER A 540 -22.70 -46.81 -11.93
CA SER A 540 -21.64 -45.86 -11.56
C SER A 540 -21.79 -44.51 -12.28
N SER A 541 -22.23 -43.41 -11.61
CA SER A 541 -21.91 -42.02 -12.01
C SER A 541 -22.36 -40.85 -11.09
N SER A 542 -22.51 -40.97 -9.76
CA SER A 542 -23.21 -39.90 -8.99
C SER A 542 -22.53 -39.33 -7.73
N GLY A 543 -21.20 -39.28 -7.65
CA GLY A 543 -20.51 -38.79 -6.43
C GLY A 543 -19.35 -37.79 -6.56
N TRP A 544 -18.98 -37.36 -7.78
CA TRP A 544 -17.62 -36.83 -8.02
C TRP A 544 -17.56 -35.35 -8.47
N LEU A 545 -18.70 -34.68 -8.58
CA LEU A 545 -18.74 -33.28 -9.00
C LEU A 545 -18.68 -32.39 -7.75
N LEU A 546 -17.57 -31.68 -7.57
CA LEU A 546 -17.53 -30.51 -6.69
C LEU A 546 -18.70 -29.57 -7.05
N SER A 547 -19.23 -28.88 -6.03
CA SER A 547 -20.46 -28.10 -6.15
C SER A 547 -20.45 -27.11 -7.33
N GLY A 548 -21.61 -26.91 -7.94
CA GLY A 548 -21.83 -25.82 -8.90
C GLY A 548 -21.55 -24.43 -8.32
N LYS A 549 -21.47 -24.30 -6.98
CA LYS A 549 -21.07 -23.07 -6.28
C LYS A 549 -19.62 -22.70 -6.60
N LEU A 550 -18.66 -23.63 -6.46
CA LEU A 550 -17.24 -23.35 -6.77
C LEU A 550 -17.05 -23.01 -8.26
N ALA A 551 -17.63 -23.80 -9.15
CA ALA A 551 -17.59 -23.56 -10.60
C ALA A 551 -18.11 -22.16 -10.97
N LYS A 552 -19.24 -21.75 -10.37
CA LYS A 552 -19.84 -20.42 -10.55
C LYS A 552 -18.96 -19.31 -9.97
N MET A 553 -18.37 -19.51 -8.79
CA MET A 553 -17.47 -18.52 -8.18
C MET A 553 -16.19 -18.31 -8.99
N LEU A 554 -15.60 -19.37 -9.57
CA LEU A 554 -14.43 -19.26 -10.45
C LEU A 554 -14.72 -18.45 -11.72
N LEU A 555 -15.89 -18.67 -12.34
CA LEU A 555 -16.29 -17.91 -13.52
C LEU A 555 -16.52 -16.44 -13.17
N ILE A 556 -17.22 -16.17 -12.06
CA ILE A 556 -17.42 -14.80 -11.56
C ILE A 556 -16.08 -14.11 -11.29
N ASP A 557 -15.13 -14.81 -10.64
CA ASP A 557 -13.80 -14.26 -10.36
C ASP A 557 -13.04 -13.91 -11.64
N CYS A 558 -13.10 -14.76 -12.66
CA CYS A 558 -12.44 -14.49 -13.93
C CYS A 558 -13.08 -13.32 -14.69
N GLU A 559 -14.41 -13.21 -14.70
CA GLU A 559 -15.13 -12.23 -15.53
C GLU A 559 -15.32 -10.87 -14.85
N GLN A 560 -15.53 -10.86 -13.53
CA GLN A 560 -15.98 -9.67 -12.80
C GLN A 560 -14.90 -9.05 -11.91
N ASN A 561 -14.02 -9.85 -11.29
CA ASN A 561 -12.97 -9.30 -10.43
C ASN A 561 -11.79 -8.76 -11.24
N ASP A 562 -11.01 -7.85 -10.65
CA ASP A 562 -9.86 -7.25 -11.32
C ASP A 562 -8.65 -8.19 -11.36
N CYS A 563 -8.04 -8.22 -12.54
CA CYS A 563 -6.77 -8.82 -12.97
C CYS A 563 -6.23 -10.00 -12.12
N GLY A 564 -6.47 -11.23 -12.57
CA GLY A 564 -5.61 -12.36 -12.15
C GLY A 564 -6.26 -13.72 -11.98
N CYS A 565 -7.59 -13.84 -12.06
CA CYS A 565 -8.31 -15.06 -11.65
C CYS A 565 -7.79 -15.59 -10.28
N PRO A 566 -7.67 -14.71 -9.27
CA PRO A 566 -6.97 -15.06 -8.04
C PRO A 566 -7.61 -16.24 -7.30
N LEU A 567 -8.93 -16.45 -7.43
CA LEU A 567 -9.59 -17.62 -6.85
C LEU A 567 -9.14 -18.91 -7.55
N THR A 568 -9.13 -18.94 -8.88
CA THR A 568 -8.65 -20.10 -9.66
C THR A 568 -7.23 -20.46 -9.29
N ILE A 569 -6.34 -19.45 -9.25
CA ILE A 569 -4.94 -19.65 -8.85
C ILE A 569 -4.86 -20.20 -7.43
N SER A 570 -5.63 -19.65 -6.48
CA SER A 570 -5.62 -20.09 -5.08
C SER A 570 -6.14 -21.52 -4.91
N VAL A 571 -7.17 -21.92 -5.66
CA VAL A 571 -7.70 -23.29 -5.65
C VAL A 571 -6.68 -24.29 -6.23
N LEU A 572 -6.02 -23.93 -7.34
CA LEU A 572 -4.96 -24.75 -7.92
C LEU A 572 -3.77 -24.86 -6.95
N ASP A 573 -3.33 -23.76 -6.34
CA ASP A 573 -2.27 -23.76 -5.33
C ASP A 573 -2.63 -24.65 -4.14
N PHE A 574 -3.85 -24.53 -3.61
CA PHE A 574 -4.34 -25.37 -2.52
C PHE A 574 -4.32 -26.87 -2.90
N THR A 575 -4.76 -27.20 -4.12
CA THR A 575 -4.78 -28.57 -4.65
C THR A 575 -3.37 -29.13 -4.80
N MET A 576 -2.43 -28.36 -5.37
CA MET A 576 -1.02 -28.73 -5.48
C MET A 576 -0.41 -28.97 -4.10
N GLN A 577 -0.69 -28.10 -3.12
CA GLN A 577 -0.17 -28.26 -1.75
C GLN A 577 -0.72 -29.51 -1.06
N LEU A 578 -1.98 -29.87 -1.27
CA LEU A 578 -2.54 -31.13 -0.76
C LEU A 578 -1.83 -32.35 -1.35
N LEU A 579 -1.51 -32.32 -2.64
CA LEU A 579 -0.75 -33.38 -3.32
C LEU A 579 0.69 -33.48 -2.81
N GLU A 580 1.40 -32.34 -2.71
CA GLU A 580 2.78 -32.27 -2.25
C GLU A 580 2.94 -32.75 -0.80
N THR A 581 1.93 -32.51 0.04
CA THR A 581 1.94 -32.92 1.45
C THR A 581 1.56 -34.39 1.66
N GLY A 582 1.17 -35.11 0.62
CA GLY A 582 0.83 -36.54 0.70
C GLY A 582 -0.43 -36.84 1.50
N VAL A 583 -1.36 -35.89 1.62
CA VAL A 583 -2.64 -36.11 2.30
C VAL A 583 -3.52 -36.99 1.41
N GLU A 584 -3.74 -38.24 1.83
CA GLU A 584 -4.65 -39.16 1.13
C GLU A 584 -6.09 -38.96 1.61
N ASN A 585 -6.89 -38.23 0.84
CA ASN A 585 -8.30 -38.00 1.14
C ASN A 585 -9.15 -37.83 -0.14
N ASP A 586 -10.42 -38.21 -0.10
CA ASP A 586 -11.42 -38.01 -1.15
C ASP A 586 -11.53 -36.54 -1.62
N LEU A 587 -11.26 -35.57 -0.75
CA LEU A 587 -11.18 -34.15 -1.14
C LEU A 587 -10.07 -33.88 -2.14
N VAL A 588 -8.89 -34.48 -1.95
CA VAL A 588 -7.74 -34.29 -2.85
C VAL A 588 -8.08 -34.84 -4.22
N LEU A 589 -8.64 -36.06 -4.26
CA LEU A 589 -9.10 -36.68 -5.51
C LEU A 589 -10.14 -35.81 -6.22
N SER A 590 -11.14 -35.31 -5.48
CA SER A 590 -12.20 -34.46 -6.03
C SER A 590 -11.66 -33.15 -6.61
N LEU A 591 -10.71 -32.50 -5.94
CA LEU A 591 -10.06 -31.27 -6.40
C LEU A 591 -9.17 -31.48 -7.62
N VAL A 592 -8.44 -32.60 -7.68
CA VAL A 592 -7.63 -32.96 -8.86
C VAL A 592 -8.52 -33.22 -10.06
N VAL A 593 -9.57 -34.03 -9.90
CA VAL A 593 -10.53 -34.32 -10.96
C VAL A 593 -11.21 -33.04 -11.44
N PHE A 594 -11.63 -32.17 -10.52
CA PHE A 594 -12.22 -30.88 -10.87
C PHE A 594 -11.24 -29.97 -11.64
N SER A 595 -9.98 -29.87 -11.19
CA SER A 595 -8.96 -29.08 -11.89
C SER A 595 -8.74 -29.57 -13.33
N LEU A 596 -8.67 -30.89 -13.54
CA LEU A 596 -8.44 -31.46 -14.87
C LEU A 596 -9.69 -31.48 -15.77
N GLN A 597 -10.87 -31.79 -15.22
CA GLN A 597 -12.08 -31.94 -16.03
C GLN A 597 -12.85 -30.63 -16.22
N TYR A 598 -12.79 -29.73 -15.23
CA TYR A 598 -13.48 -28.45 -15.28
C TYR A 598 -12.53 -27.30 -15.62
N ILE A 599 -11.50 -27.05 -14.80
CA ILE A 599 -10.64 -25.86 -15.01
C ILE A 599 -9.88 -25.99 -16.34
N LEU A 600 -9.09 -27.05 -16.53
CA LEU A 600 -8.27 -27.24 -17.74
C LEU A 600 -9.08 -27.21 -19.04
N VAL A 601 -10.31 -27.72 -19.03
CA VAL A 601 -11.17 -27.77 -20.23
C VAL A 601 -11.84 -26.41 -20.49
N ASN A 602 -12.31 -25.72 -19.44
CA ASN A 602 -13.13 -24.51 -19.61
C ASN A 602 -12.32 -23.22 -19.60
N HIS A 603 -11.13 -23.20 -18.98
CA HIS A 603 -10.37 -21.98 -18.78
C HIS A 603 -9.94 -21.33 -20.09
N GLU A 604 -9.84 -22.08 -21.19
CA GLU A 604 -9.54 -21.53 -22.52
C GLU A 604 -10.62 -20.59 -23.06
N TYR A 605 -11.87 -20.82 -22.64
CA TYR A 605 -13.05 -20.07 -23.07
C TYR A 605 -13.40 -18.91 -22.12
N TRP A 606 -12.69 -18.79 -21.00
CA TRP A 606 -12.92 -17.70 -20.06
C TRP A 606 -12.39 -16.36 -20.60
N LYS A 607 -13.03 -15.27 -20.17
CA LYS A 607 -12.65 -13.90 -20.56
C LYS A 607 -11.63 -13.34 -19.57
N TYR A 608 -10.35 -13.44 -19.92
CA TYR A 608 -9.29 -12.82 -19.13
C TYR A 608 -9.14 -11.34 -19.46
N LYS A 609 -9.15 -10.49 -18.44
CA LYS A 609 -8.78 -9.07 -18.58
C LYS A 609 -7.32 -8.87 -19.01
N VAL A 610 -6.42 -9.77 -18.57
CA VAL A 610 -4.98 -9.69 -18.88
C VAL A 610 -4.48 -11.00 -19.48
N LYS A 611 -3.88 -10.93 -20.69
CA LYS A 611 -3.50 -12.13 -21.48
C LYS A 611 -2.53 -13.07 -20.75
N HIS A 612 -1.58 -12.54 -19.97
CA HIS A 612 -0.59 -13.37 -19.28
C HIS A 612 -1.20 -14.25 -18.17
N VAL A 613 -2.39 -13.90 -17.66
CA VAL A 613 -3.07 -14.67 -16.59
C VAL A 613 -3.52 -16.03 -17.09
N ARG A 614 -3.95 -16.11 -18.36
CA ARG A 614 -4.28 -17.39 -19.01
C ARG A 614 -3.11 -18.35 -18.94
N TRP A 615 -1.90 -17.87 -19.22
CA TRP A 615 -0.68 -18.67 -19.14
C TRP A 615 -0.40 -19.15 -17.72
N LYS A 616 -0.61 -18.32 -16.69
CA LYS A 616 -0.45 -18.71 -15.28
C LYS A 616 -1.41 -19.83 -14.89
N VAL A 617 -2.67 -19.78 -15.32
CA VAL A 617 -3.66 -20.85 -15.06
C VAL A 617 -3.30 -22.13 -15.81
N THR A 618 -2.81 -22.03 -17.04
CA THR A 618 -2.42 -23.21 -17.85
C THR A 618 -1.18 -23.93 -17.30
N LEU A 619 -0.25 -23.16 -16.71
CA LEU A 619 1.00 -23.69 -16.17
C LEU A 619 0.80 -24.49 -14.88
N LYS A 620 -0.26 -24.15 -14.12
CA LYS A 620 -0.63 -24.81 -12.86
C LYS A 620 -1.53 -25.99 -13.16
#